data_AF-A0A2U1KPN6-F1
#
_entry.id   AF-A0A2U1KPN6-F1
#
_cell.length_a   1.000
_cell.length_b   1.000
_cell.length_c   1.000
_cell.angle_alpha   90.00
_cell.angle_beta   90.00
_cell.angle_gamma   90.00
#
_symmetry.space_group_name_H-M   'P 1'
#
loop_
_entity.id
_entity.type
_entity.pdbx_description
1 polymer ?
#
loop_
_entity_poly.entity_id
_entity_poly.type
_entity_poly.pdbx_seq_one_letter_code
_entity_poly.pdbx_strand_id
1 'polypeptide(L)'
;MVKPIWDSISRWCNVHVSLARSQDLLELSCSVGLASVFTKTFDAILRITSWVIWKHRNEKIFKNKDMSTNVVVTEIKALSHLWIHSRSRGNIASWNDWVLNPWCRSSLS
;
A
#
# COMPACT_ATOMS: atom_id res chain seq x y z
N MET A 1 5.11 -1.83 -16.15
CA MET A 1 4.36 -0.83 -15.34
C MET A 1 4.02 -1.34 -13.95
N VAL A 2 3.44 -2.54 -13.80
CA VAL A 2 3.07 -3.10 -12.50
C VAL A 2 4.27 -3.36 -11.58
N LYS A 3 5.39 -3.87 -12.12
CA LYS A 3 6.64 -4.11 -11.36
C LYS A 3 7.20 -2.83 -10.70
N PRO A 4 7.40 -1.70 -11.42
CA PRO A 4 7.79 -0.43 -10.79
C PRO A 4 6.89 0.06 -9.65
N ILE A 5 5.58 -0.22 -9.70
CA ILE A 5 4.65 0.13 -8.62
C ILE A 5 4.97 -0.72 -7.39
N TRP A 6 5.03 -2.05 -7.53
CA TRP A 6 5.37 -2.95 -6.44
C TRP A 6 6.77 -2.65 -5.87
N ASP A 7 7.77 -2.41 -6.70
CA ASP A 7 9.12 -2.02 -6.25
C ASP A 7 9.11 -0.71 -5.45
N SER A 8 8.19 0.21 -5.77
CA SER A 8 8.02 1.47 -5.01
C SER A 8 7.31 1.24 -3.68
N ILE A 9 6.30 0.36 -3.64
CA ILE A 9 5.60 -0.02 -2.41
C ILE A 9 6.52 -0.81 -1.48
N SER A 10 7.33 -1.73 -2.01
CA SER A 10 8.38 -2.45 -1.27
C SER A 10 9.33 -1.49 -0.57
N ARG A 11 9.88 -0.53 -1.31
CA ARG A 11 10.80 0.49 -0.78
C ARG A 11 10.12 1.35 0.28
N TRP A 12 8.89 1.78 0.04
CA TRP A 12 8.14 2.59 1.01
C TRP A 12 7.84 1.82 2.31
N CYS A 13 7.51 0.53 2.20
CA CYS A 13 7.26 -0.32 3.37
C CYS A 13 8.54 -0.89 3.98
N ASN A 14 9.73 -0.63 3.42
CA ASN A 14 10.99 -1.29 3.79
C ASN A 14 10.87 -2.83 3.89
N VAL A 15 10.08 -3.44 3.01
CA VAL A 15 9.85 -4.89 2.93
C VAL A 15 10.12 -5.32 1.50
N HIS A 16 10.88 -6.39 1.31
CA HIS A 16 11.14 -6.93 -0.02
C HIS A 16 9.91 -7.70 -0.52
N VAL A 17 9.00 -7.02 -1.23
CA VAL A 17 7.80 -7.63 -1.82
C VAL A 17 8.15 -8.24 -3.17
N SER A 18 8.49 -9.53 -3.20
CA SER A 18 8.60 -10.30 -4.44
C SER A 18 7.28 -11.02 -4.70
N LEU A 19 6.49 -10.51 -5.64
CA LEU A 19 5.18 -11.07 -5.98
C LEU A 19 5.19 -11.67 -7.37
N ALA A 20 5.03 -12.99 -7.45
CA ALA A 20 4.80 -13.69 -8.71
C ALA A 20 3.30 -13.92 -8.96
N ARG A 21 2.50 -14.09 -7.89
CA ARG A 21 1.05 -14.37 -7.95
C ARG A 21 0.26 -13.64 -6.85
N SER A 22 -1.06 -13.61 -7.00
CA SER A 22 -1.98 -13.00 -6.04
C SER A 22 -2.08 -13.77 -4.72
N GLN A 23 -1.86 -15.09 -4.72
CA GLN A 23 -1.79 -15.91 -3.50
C GLN A 23 -0.58 -15.53 -2.64
N ASP A 24 0.54 -15.22 -3.28
CA ASP A 24 1.76 -14.77 -2.62
C ASP A 24 1.54 -13.49 -1.79
N LEU A 25 0.53 -12.65 -2.09
CA LEU A 25 0.19 -11.45 -1.31
C LEU A 25 -0.31 -11.77 0.10
N LEU A 26 -1.18 -12.78 0.22
CA LEU A 26 -1.77 -13.19 1.50
C LEU A 26 -0.75 -13.95 2.36
N GLU A 27 0.10 -14.74 1.72
CA GLU A 27 1.19 -15.45 2.39
C GLU A 27 2.31 -14.50 2.84
N LEU A 28 2.55 -13.42 2.09
CA LEU A 28 3.53 -12.40 2.47
C LEU A 28 3.10 -11.66 3.74
N SER A 29 1.82 -11.30 3.90
CA SER A 29 1.37 -10.63 5.13
C SER A 29 1.50 -11.54 6.36
N CYS A 30 1.29 -12.84 6.20
CA CYS A 30 1.47 -13.83 7.27
C CYS A 30 2.94 -14.17 7.58
N SER A 31 3.84 -14.12 6.60
CA SER A 31 5.25 -14.53 6.77
C SER A 31 6.17 -13.42 7.27
N VAL A 32 5.76 -12.16 7.13
CA VAL A 32 6.55 -11.04 7.67
C VAL A 32 6.38 -11.01 9.20
N GLY A 33 7.49 -11.17 9.93
CA GLY A 33 7.58 -11.15 11.40
C GLY A 33 7.30 -9.79 12.06
N LEU A 34 6.24 -9.12 11.62
CA LEU A 34 5.74 -7.85 12.12
C LEU A 34 4.73 -8.10 13.25
N ALA A 35 4.63 -7.16 14.19
CA ALA A 35 3.57 -7.20 15.20
C ALA A 35 2.18 -7.20 14.53
N SER A 36 1.16 -7.83 15.13
CA SER A 36 -0.14 -8.08 14.45
C SER A 36 -0.84 -6.81 13.91
N VAL A 37 -0.60 -5.65 14.52
CA VAL A 37 -1.09 -4.34 14.05
C VAL A 37 -0.43 -3.94 12.73
N PHE A 38 0.89 -4.16 12.62
CA PHE A 38 1.63 -3.91 11.39
C PHE A 38 1.24 -4.91 10.29
N THR A 39 0.96 -6.17 10.63
CA THR A 39 0.43 -7.16 9.68
C THR A 39 -0.90 -6.72 9.06
N LYS A 40 -1.84 -6.21 9.86
CA LYS A 40 -3.14 -5.71 9.35
C LYS A 40 -2.98 -4.47 8.48
N THR A 41 -2.08 -3.56 8.86
CA THR A 41 -1.75 -2.35 8.10
C THR A 41 -1.16 -2.74 6.74
N PHE A 42 -0.22 -3.68 6.74
CA PHE A 42 0.42 -4.17 5.53
C PHE A 42 -0.56 -4.89 4.59
N ASP A 43 -1.40 -5.77 5.14
CA ASP A 43 -2.43 -6.47 4.36
C ASP A 43 -3.39 -5.47 3.68
N ALA A 44 -3.78 -4.40 4.37
CA ALA A 44 -4.57 -3.32 3.78
C ALA A 44 -3.82 -2.61 2.65
N ILE A 45 -2.53 -2.27 2.82
CA ILE A 45 -1.70 -1.67 1.77
C ILE A 45 -1.63 -2.57 0.53
N LEU A 46 -1.42 -3.88 0.71
CA LEU A 46 -1.36 -4.85 -0.39
C LEU A 46 -2.68 -4.95 -1.17
N ARG A 47 -3.82 -4.98 -0.45
CA ARG A 47 -5.16 -5.00 -1.07
C ARG A 47 -5.46 -3.71 -1.84
N ILE A 48 -5.18 -2.56 -1.23
CA ILE A 48 -5.36 -1.25 -1.89
C ILE A 48 -4.46 -1.14 -3.12
N THR A 49 -3.20 -1.55 -3.04
CA THR A 49 -2.27 -1.57 -4.19
C THR A 49 -2.86 -2.38 -5.35
N SER A 50 -3.33 -3.60 -5.06
CA SER A 50 -3.93 -4.47 -6.07
C SER A 50 -5.19 -3.85 -6.71
N TRP A 51 -6.05 -3.24 -5.90
CA TRP A 51 -7.27 -2.58 -6.36
C TRP A 51 -6.96 -1.35 -7.24
N VAL A 52 -6.02 -0.48 -6.84
CA VAL A 52 -5.64 0.71 -7.62
C VAL A 52 -5.04 0.29 -8.97
N ILE A 53 -4.18 -0.73 -8.99
CA ILE A 53 -3.63 -1.27 -10.24
C ILE A 53 -4.76 -1.74 -11.16
N TRP A 54 -5.73 -2.50 -10.63
CA TRP A 54 -6.88 -2.95 -11.41
C TRP A 54 -7.73 -1.78 -11.92
N LYS A 55 -8.00 -0.78 -11.07
CA LYS A 55 -8.75 0.44 -11.42
C LYS A 55 -8.08 1.18 -12.59
N HIS A 56 -6.78 1.47 -12.49
CA HIS A 56 -6.06 2.19 -13.55
C HIS A 56 -5.95 1.38 -14.85
N ARG A 57 -5.83 0.03 -14.75
CA ARG A 57 -5.89 -0.83 -15.95
C ARG A 57 -7.24 -0.70 -16.66
N ASN A 58 -8.34 -0.65 -15.91
CA ASN A 58 -9.66 -0.43 -16.49
C ASN A 58 -9.81 0.98 -17.05
N GLU A 59 -9.32 2.02 -16.38
CA GLU A 59 -9.33 3.39 -16.92
C GLU A 59 -8.55 3.46 -18.25
N LYS A 60 -7.42 2.77 -18.37
CA LYS A 60 -6.68 2.68 -19.63
C LYS A 60 -7.50 2.00 -20.72
N ILE A 61 -8.13 0.86 -20.42
CA ILE A 61 -8.92 0.09 -21.41
C ILE A 61 -10.17 0.86 -21.86
N PHE A 62 -10.92 1.44 -20.92
CA PHE A 62 -12.25 2.01 -21.22
C PHE A 62 -12.23 3.52 -21.49
N LYS A 63 -11.20 4.24 -21.04
CA LYS A 63 -11.11 5.71 -21.16
C LYS A 63 -9.84 6.17 -21.87
N ASN A 64 -9.01 5.26 -22.37
CA ASN A 64 -7.73 5.53 -23.01
C ASN A 64 -6.82 6.49 -22.22
N LYS A 65 -6.89 6.41 -20.89
CA LYS A 65 -6.13 7.27 -19.99
C LYS A 65 -4.79 6.61 -19.67
N ASP A 66 -3.70 7.34 -19.89
CA ASP A 66 -2.38 6.84 -19.56
C ASP A 66 -2.11 6.82 -18.06
N MET A 67 -1.30 5.85 -17.65
CA MET A 67 -1.02 5.54 -16.26
C MET A 67 0.43 5.91 -15.93
N SER A 68 0.61 6.91 -15.07
CA SER A 68 1.92 7.27 -14.50
C SER A 68 2.15 6.50 -13.20
N THR A 69 3.30 5.82 -13.08
CA THR A 69 3.68 5.09 -11.86
C THR A 69 3.63 5.97 -10.61
N ASN A 70 4.10 7.22 -10.70
CA ASN A 70 4.10 8.15 -9.57
C ASN A 70 2.68 8.50 -9.13
N VAL A 71 1.78 8.75 -10.08
CA VAL A 71 0.36 9.05 -9.78
C VAL A 71 -0.30 7.87 -9.08
N VAL A 72 -0.06 6.64 -9.57
CA VAL A 72 -0.60 5.43 -8.97
C VAL A 72 -0.06 5.22 -7.55
N VAL A 73 1.25 5.38 -7.34
CA VAL A 73 1.85 5.23 -6.01
C VAL A 73 1.31 6.27 -5.02
N THR A 74 1.14 7.53 -5.45
CA THR A 74 0.53 8.57 -4.60
C THR A 74 -0.92 8.23 -4.25
N GLU A 75 -1.72 7.74 -5.21
CA GLU A 75 -3.10 7.32 -4.95
C GLU A 75 -3.15 6.13 -3.98
N ILE A 76 -2.24 5.15 -4.11
CA ILE A 76 -2.13 4.02 -3.18
C ILE A 76 -1.84 4.52 -1.76
N LYS A 77 -0.87 5.42 -1.58
CA LYS A 77 -0.54 5.98 -0.26
C LYS A 77 -1.72 6.73 0.34
N ALA A 78 -2.41 7.55 -0.45
CA ALA A 78 -3.59 8.31 -0.01
C ALA A 78 -4.76 7.41 0.39
N LEU A 79 -5.13 6.45 -0.46
CA LEU A 79 -6.26 5.56 -0.20
C LEU A 79 -6.00 4.59 0.95
N SER A 80 -4.77 4.07 1.06
CA SER A 80 -4.41 3.20 2.18
C SER A 80 -4.44 3.97 3.50
N HIS A 81 -3.93 5.21 3.54
CA HIS A 81 -4.04 6.08 4.72
C HIS A 81 -5.49 6.30 5.12
N LEU A 82 -6.35 6.73 4.18
CA LEU A 82 -7.76 6.99 4.43
C LEU A 82 -8.51 5.74 4.91
N TRP A 83 -8.28 4.60 4.27
CA TRP A 83 -8.96 3.35 4.60
C TRP A 83 -8.55 2.84 5.98
N ILE A 84 -7.27 2.92 6.32
CA ILE A 84 -6.77 2.51 7.64
C ILE A 84 -7.24 3.49 8.71
N HIS A 85 -7.19 4.79 8.45
CA HIS A 85 -7.68 5.85 9.34
C HIS A 85 -9.17 5.74 9.65
N SER A 86 -10.00 5.48 8.65
CA SER A 86 -11.44 5.33 8.84
C SER A 86 -11.84 4.05 9.59
N ARG A 87 -10.97 3.02 9.66
CA ARG A 87 -11.31 1.72 10.24
C ARG A 87 -10.53 1.36 11.51
N SER A 88 -9.49 2.10 11.86
CA SER A 88 -8.78 1.87 13.11
C SER A 88 -9.39 2.69 14.26
N ARG A 89 -9.32 2.15 15.47
CA ARG A 89 -9.64 2.86 16.72
C ARG A 89 -8.39 3.45 17.41
N GLY A 90 -7.24 3.42 16.75
CA GLY A 90 -5.93 3.70 17.36
C GLY A 90 -5.20 4.88 16.72
N ASN A 91 -4.06 5.24 17.32
CA ASN A 91 -3.20 6.31 16.82
C ASN A 91 -2.48 5.84 15.55
N ILE A 92 -2.89 6.38 14.39
CA ILE A 92 -2.23 6.14 13.10
C ILE A 92 -1.26 7.30 12.83
N ALA A 93 -0.21 6.99 12.07
CA ALA A 93 0.69 7.97 11.48
C ALA A 93 -0.07 9.17 10.90
N SER A 94 0.43 10.38 11.15
CA SER A 94 -0.01 11.55 10.41
C SER A 94 0.25 11.34 8.91
N TRP A 95 -0.41 12.10 8.03
CA TRP A 95 -0.14 11.99 6.59
C TRP A 95 1.35 12.15 6.26
N ASN A 96 2.04 13.09 6.91
CA ASN A 96 3.45 13.35 6.69
C ASN A 96 4.32 12.15 7.07
N ASP A 97 4.05 11.55 8.24
CA ASP A 97 4.75 10.34 8.67
C ASP A 97 4.45 9.16 7.75
N TRP A 98 3.18 9.01 7.36
CA TRP A 98 2.71 7.93 6.51
C TRP A 98 3.41 7.90 5.15
N VAL A 99 3.51 9.05 4.49
CA VAL A 99 4.13 9.15 3.16
C VAL A 99 5.61 8.76 3.20
N LEU A 100 6.29 9.01 4.31
CA LEU A 100 7.69 8.64 4.54
C LEU A 100 7.82 7.16 4.91
N ASN A 101 7.07 6.71 5.92
CA ASN A 101 7.14 5.36 6.46
C ASN A 101 5.82 4.96 7.14
N PRO A 102 5.10 3.92 6.66
CA PRO A 102 3.81 3.52 7.22
C PRO A 102 3.91 2.91 8.62
N TRP A 103 5.13 2.61 9.10
CA TRP A 103 5.38 2.04 10.42
C TRP A 103 5.56 3.08 11.53
N CYS A 104 5.78 4.36 11.17
CA CYS A 104 5.92 5.43 12.15
C CYS A 104 4.60 5.59 12.90
N ARG A 105 4.58 5.25 14.19
CA ARG A 105 3.54 5.77 15.07
C ARG A 105 3.86 7.23 15.32
N SER A 106 2.85 8.08 15.23
CA SER A 106 2.90 9.43 15.79
C SER A 106 3.25 9.29 17.28
N SER A 107 4.52 9.49 17.60
CA SER A 107 4.98 9.71 18.96
C SER A 107 4.36 11.03 19.42
N LEU A 108 3.20 10.94 20.06
CA LEU A 108 2.69 12.07 20.84
C LEU A 108 3.57 12.16 22.09
N SER A 109 4.35 13.24 22.12
CA SER A 109 4.74 13.97 23.33
C SER A 109 3.54 14.22 24.24
#